data_AF-A0A657B303-F1
#
_entry.id   AF-A0A657B303-F1
#
_cell.length_a   1.000
_cell.length_b   1.000
_cell.length_c   1.000
_cell.angle_alpha   90.00
_cell.angle_beta   90.00
_cell.angle_gamma   90.00
#
_symmetry.space_group_name_H-M   'P 1'
#
loop_
_entity.id
_entity.type
_entity.pdbx_description
1 polymer ?
#
loop_
_entity_poly.entity_id
_entity_poly.type
_entity_poly.pdbx_seq_one_letter_code
_entity_poly.pdbx_strand_id
1 'polypeptide(L)'
;MVEYFRDGLSDMIGNGVDLLFCNKDEALGWTNTQTVEAAADAMKQHAKSFAITLGKDGAIVFDGETLTHVEGASAKAIDTNGAGDMFAGAFLYALTHGQSYPEAARLANQAAAKVVSQFGPRLRAEQHAELLA
;
A
#
# COMPACT_ATOMS: atom_id res chain seq x y z
N MET A 1 -8.53 -0.40 13.95
CA MET A 1 -9.84 -0.02 13.37
C MET A 1 -10.53 -1.24 12.77
N VAL A 2 -9.85 -1.96 11.86
CA VAL A 2 -10.36 -3.21 11.25
C VAL A 2 -10.74 -4.27 12.30
N GLU A 3 -9.90 -4.50 13.32
CA GLU A 3 -10.19 -5.49 14.38
C GLU A 3 -11.50 -5.22 15.15
N TYR A 4 -11.91 -3.96 15.25
CA TYR A 4 -13.09 -3.56 16.03
C TYR A 4 -14.34 -3.30 15.16
N PHE A 5 -14.17 -3.14 13.84
CA PHE A 5 -15.24 -2.78 12.91
C PHE A 5 -15.25 -3.64 11.64
N ARG A 6 -14.77 -4.88 11.74
CA ARG A 6 -14.64 -5.81 10.60
C ARG A 6 -15.94 -5.98 9.81
N ASP A 7 -17.05 -6.19 10.51
CA ASP A 7 -18.34 -6.44 9.88
C ASP A 7 -18.85 -5.20 9.15
N GLY A 8 -18.75 -4.02 9.79
CA GLY A 8 -19.09 -2.74 9.15
C GLY A 8 -18.19 -2.40 7.95
N LEU A 9 -16.90 -2.75 7.99
CA LEU A 9 -16.01 -2.60 6.84
C LEU A 9 -16.40 -3.54 5.70
N SER A 10 -16.79 -4.78 6.02
CA SER A 10 -17.23 -5.76 5.04
C SER A 10 -18.55 -5.33 4.38
N ASP A 11 -19.48 -4.79 5.17
CA ASP A 11 -20.73 -4.21 4.66
C ASP A 11 -20.47 -3.00 3.75
N MET A 12 -19.51 -2.14 4.12
CA MET A 12 -19.11 -0.98 3.30
C MET A 12 -18.48 -1.39 1.97
N ILE A 13 -17.62 -2.42 1.97
CA ILE A 13 -16.98 -2.94 0.76
C ILE A 13 -18.02 -3.66 -0.13
N GLY A 14 -19.04 -4.29 0.46
CA GLY A 14 -20.17 -4.87 -0.24
C GLY A 14 -19.76 -5.85 -1.34
N ASN A 15 -20.09 -5.51 -2.59
CA ASN A 15 -19.75 -6.32 -3.77
C ASN A 15 -18.27 -6.24 -4.20
N GLY A 16 -17.46 -5.47 -3.46
CA GLY A 16 -16.04 -5.31 -3.67
C GLY A 16 -15.66 -3.93 -4.23
N VAL A 17 -14.35 -3.71 -4.31
CA VAL A 17 -13.73 -2.46 -4.79
C VAL A 17 -12.75 -2.74 -5.93
N ASP A 18 -12.45 -1.74 -6.76
CA ASP A 18 -11.50 -1.91 -7.85
C ASP A 18 -10.05 -1.97 -7.35
N LEU A 19 -9.68 -1.11 -6.40
CA LEU A 19 -8.34 -1.02 -5.84
C LEU A 19 -8.40 -0.79 -4.33
N LEU A 20 -7.75 -1.67 -3.56
CA LEU A 20 -7.68 -1.57 -2.10
C LEU A 20 -6.24 -1.36 -1.62
N PHE A 21 -6.06 -0.46 -0.65
CA PHE A 21 -4.79 -0.28 0.06
C PHE A 21 -4.96 -0.65 1.51
N CYS A 22 -4.00 -1.39 2.06
CA CYS A 22 -3.92 -1.65 3.48
C CYS A 22 -2.48 -1.95 3.90
N ASN A 23 -2.22 -1.96 5.20
CA ASN A 23 -1.00 -2.54 5.74
C ASN A 23 -1.19 -4.03 6.08
N LYS A 24 -0.10 -4.68 6.47
CA LYS A 24 -0.08 -6.08 6.92
C LYS A 24 -1.12 -6.37 8.00
N ASP A 25 -1.18 -5.56 9.06
CA ASP A 25 -2.03 -5.84 10.22
C ASP A 25 -3.51 -5.67 9.88
N GLU A 26 -3.85 -4.69 9.05
CA GLU A 26 -5.19 -4.48 8.51
C GLU A 26 -5.62 -5.64 7.61
N ALA A 27 -4.72 -6.13 6.74
CA ALA A 27 -4.99 -7.28 5.89
C ALA A 27 -5.32 -8.52 6.73
N LEU A 28 -4.42 -8.88 7.67
CA LEU A 28 -4.59 -10.04 8.55
C LEU A 28 -5.84 -9.93 9.42
N GLY A 29 -6.10 -8.74 9.99
CA GLY A 29 -7.26 -8.49 10.83
C GLY A 29 -8.58 -8.55 10.07
N TRP A 30 -8.62 -8.10 8.82
CA TRP A 30 -9.84 -8.14 8.01
C TRP A 30 -10.17 -9.55 7.55
N THR A 31 -9.17 -10.26 7.03
CA THR A 31 -9.33 -11.62 6.48
C THR A 31 -9.35 -12.69 7.55
N ASN A 32 -8.96 -12.36 8.79
CA ASN A 32 -8.80 -13.30 9.90
C ASN A 32 -7.83 -14.44 9.57
N THR A 33 -6.71 -14.10 8.94
CA THR A 33 -5.65 -15.04 8.54
C THR A 33 -4.35 -14.79 9.31
N GLN A 34 -3.41 -15.74 9.25
CA GLN A 34 -2.14 -15.66 10.00
C GLN A 34 -0.93 -15.27 9.13
N THR A 35 -1.05 -15.36 7.80
CA THR A 35 0.01 -15.01 6.86
C THR A 35 -0.48 -14.00 5.84
N VAL A 36 0.44 -13.23 5.27
CA VAL A 36 0.10 -12.18 4.29
C VAL A 36 -0.34 -12.81 2.99
N GLU A 37 0.21 -13.96 2.63
CA GLU A 37 -0.16 -14.73 1.45
C GLU A 37 -1.61 -15.20 1.56
N ALA A 38 -2.01 -15.73 2.72
CA ALA A 38 -3.40 -16.14 2.97
C ALA A 38 -4.35 -14.93 2.99
N ALA A 39 -3.91 -13.79 3.53
CA ALA A 39 -4.69 -12.55 3.49
C ALA A 39 -4.88 -12.07 2.04
N ALA A 40 -3.81 -12.03 1.26
CA ALA A 40 -3.83 -11.63 -0.15
C ALA A 40 -4.79 -12.53 -0.96
N ASP A 41 -4.76 -13.85 -0.74
CA ASP A 41 -5.67 -14.77 -1.41
C ASP A 41 -7.14 -14.53 -1.04
N ALA A 42 -7.44 -14.27 0.23
CA ALA A 42 -8.80 -13.93 0.68
C ALA A 42 -9.28 -12.58 0.10
N MET A 43 -8.39 -11.59 0.04
CA MET A 43 -8.70 -10.25 -0.47
C MET A 43 -9.10 -10.24 -1.95
N LYS A 44 -8.65 -11.21 -2.76
CA LYS A 44 -9.04 -11.35 -4.18
C LYS A 44 -10.56 -11.50 -4.38
N GLN A 45 -11.29 -11.95 -3.36
CA GLN A 45 -12.75 -12.06 -3.41
C GLN A 45 -13.47 -10.71 -3.25
N HIS A 46 -12.79 -9.71 -2.73
CA HIS A 46 -13.37 -8.42 -2.33
C HIS A 46 -12.74 -7.22 -3.05
N ALA A 47 -11.60 -7.41 -3.69
CA ALA A 47 -10.92 -6.35 -4.44
C ALA A 47 -10.39 -6.90 -5.77
N LYS A 48 -10.65 -6.19 -6.88
CA LYS A 48 -10.10 -6.56 -8.19
C LYS A 48 -8.58 -6.44 -8.22
N SER A 49 -8.04 -5.48 -7.47
CA SER A 49 -6.63 -5.24 -7.32
C SER A 49 -6.34 -4.67 -5.93
N PHE A 50 -5.12 -4.83 -5.43
CA PHE A 50 -4.76 -4.30 -4.11
C PHE A 50 -3.25 -4.11 -3.93
N ALA A 51 -2.90 -3.31 -2.92
CA ALA A 51 -1.53 -3.17 -2.42
C ALA A 51 -1.50 -3.30 -0.90
N ILE A 52 -0.72 -4.27 -0.41
CA ILE A 52 -0.48 -4.52 1.02
C ILE A 52 0.93 -4.03 1.36
N THR A 53 1.01 -2.98 2.19
CA THR A 53 2.29 -2.46 2.66
C THR A 53 2.87 -3.30 3.80
N LEU A 54 4.18 -3.57 3.73
CA LEU A 54 4.95 -4.41 4.65
C LEU A 54 6.05 -3.63 5.38
N GLY A 55 5.89 -2.30 5.47
CA GLY A 55 6.90 -1.41 6.06
C GLY A 55 8.24 -1.50 5.31
N LYS A 56 9.32 -1.76 6.05
CA LYS A 56 10.68 -1.87 5.47
C LYS A 56 10.82 -3.01 4.45
N ASP A 57 9.95 -4.02 4.52
CA ASP A 57 10.00 -5.19 3.63
C ASP A 57 9.25 -4.92 2.30
N GLY A 58 8.75 -3.70 2.10
CA GLY A 58 8.17 -3.24 0.84
C GLY A 58 6.67 -3.40 0.76
N ALA A 59 6.18 -3.96 -0.35
CA ALA A 59 4.75 -4.15 -0.57
C ALA A 59 4.47 -5.40 -1.41
N ILE A 60 3.30 -6.00 -1.19
CA ILE A 60 2.72 -7.00 -2.09
C ILE A 60 1.61 -6.34 -2.89
N VAL A 61 1.63 -6.50 -4.20
CA VAL A 61 0.64 -5.92 -5.12
C VAL A 61 0.00 -6.98 -5.98
N PHE A 62 -1.31 -6.86 -6.17
CA PHE A 62 -2.10 -7.70 -7.06
C PHE A 62 -2.77 -6.83 -8.11
N ASP A 63 -2.53 -7.12 -9.39
CA ASP A 63 -3.05 -6.34 -10.53
C ASP A 63 -4.37 -6.90 -11.11
N GLY A 64 -4.91 -7.97 -10.51
CA GLY A 64 -6.06 -8.71 -11.03
C GLY A 64 -5.68 -10.07 -11.61
N GLU A 65 -4.40 -10.29 -11.92
CA GLU A 65 -3.89 -11.54 -12.50
C GLU A 65 -2.69 -12.07 -11.71
N THR A 66 -1.74 -11.20 -11.38
CA THR A 66 -0.44 -11.55 -10.81
C THR A 66 -0.24 -10.91 -9.44
N LEU A 67 0.21 -11.72 -8.47
CA LEU A 67 0.64 -11.26 -7.15
C LEU A 67 2.16 -11.07 -7.17
N THR A 68 2.63 -9.85 -6.89
CA THR A 68 4.06 -9.50 -6.94
C THR A 68 4.51 -8.91 -5.62
N HIS A 69 5.62 -9.43 -5.07
CA HIS A 69 6.33 -8.78 -3.97
C HIS A 69 7.34 -7.77 -4.54
N VAL A 70 7.30 -6.55 -4.03
CA VAL A 70 8.18 -5.45 -4.42
C VAL A 70 8.95 -4.99 -3.21
N GLU A 71 10.28 -5.05 -3.32
CA GLU A 71 11.19 -4.69 -2.23
C GLU A 71 10.98 -3.25 -1.74
N GLY A 72 11.15 -3.07 -0.43
CA GLY A 72 11.10 -1.76 0.21
C GLY A 72 12.31 -0.90 -0.13
N ALA A 73 12.16 0.41 0.02
CA ALA A 73 13.27 1.34 -0.07
C ALA A 73 13.89 1.58 1.31
N SER A 74 15.22 1.62 1.36
CA SER A 74 15.94 1.89 2.61
C SER A 74 15.71 3.32 3.08
N ALA A 75 15.34 3.49 4.34
CA ALA A 75 15.22 4.78 5.00
C ALA A 75 15.60 4.68 6.46
N LYS A 76 16.15 5.79 6.97
CA LYS A 76 16.24 6.03 8.42
C LYS A 76 14.92 6.66 8.86
N ALA A 77 14.00 5.86 9.38
CA ALA A 77 12.72 6.34 9.86
C ALA A 77 12.88 7.31 11.04
N ILE A 78 12.29 8.50 10.92
CA ILE A 78 12.21 9.55 11.93
C ILE A 78 10.77 9.69 12.42
N ASP A 79 9.80 9.72 11.51
CA ASP A 79 8.36 9.83 11.79
C ASP A 79 7.59 8.98 10.78
N THR A 80 6.86 7.96 11.23
CA THR A 80 6.13 7.06 10.32
C THR A 80 4.79 7.63 9.84
N ASN A 81 4.39 8.80 10.35
CA ASN A 81 3.14 9.44 10.00
C ASN A 81 3.09 9.77 8.50
N GLY A 82 1.95 9.49 7.85
CA GLY A 82 1.74 9.73 6.42
C GLY A 82 2.41 8.72 5.47
N ALA A 83 3.09 7.67 5.97
CA ALA A 83 3.72 6.66 5.12
C ALA A 83 2.71 5.96 4.18
N GLY A 84 1.56 5.55 4.71
CA GLY A 84 0.50 4.91 3.94
C GLY A 84 -0.15 5.85 2.92
N ASP A 85 -0.41 7.11 3.31
CA ASP A 85 -0.98 8.12 2.42
C ASP A 85 -0.02 8.46 1.26
N MET A 86 1.27 8.61 1.58
CA MET A 86 2.32 8.85 0.58
C MET A 86 2.48 7.66 -0.37
N PHE A 87 2.44 6.43 0.17
CA PHE A 87 2.45 5.22 -0.63
C PHE A 87 1.27 5.20 -1.60
N ALA A 88 0.05 5.35 -1.10
CA ALA A 88 -1.16 5.30 -1.93
C ALA A 88 -1.16 6.41 -3.00
N GLY A 89 -0.79 7.63 -2.62
CA GLY A 89 -0.71 8.77 -3.56
C GLY A 89 0.31 8.55 -4.67
N ALA A 90 1.52 8.11 -4.34
CA ALA A 90 2.56 7.81 -5.32
C ALA A 90 2.22 6.61 -6.21
N PHE A 91 1.57 5.59 -5.64
CA PHE A 91 1.09 4.43 -6.38
C PHE A 91 0.05 4.83 -7.43
N LEU A 92 -0.96 5.60 -7.02
CA LEU A 92 -2.01 6.11 -7.91
C LEU A 92 -1.44 7.04 -8.98
N TYR A 93 -0.46 7.87 -8.63
CA TYR A 93 0.27 8.69 -9.59
C TYR A 93 0.91 7.82 -10.68
N ALA A 94 1.68 6.80 -10.30
CA ALA A 94 2.34 5.92 -11.26
C ALA A 94 1.34 5.19 -12.17
N LEU A 95 0.27 4.62 -11.61
CA LEU A 95 -0.76 3.93 -12.39
C LEU A 95 -1.44 4.85 -13.40
N THR A 96 -1.79 6.08 -12.99
CA THR A 96 -2.42 7.07 -13.88
C THR A 96 -1.47 7.58 -14.98
N HIS A 97 -0.16 7.30 -14.86
CA HIS A 97 0.85 7.55 -15.89
C HIS A 97 1.21 6.30 -16.71
N GLY A 98 0.40 5.24 -16.61
CA GLY A 98 0.56 4.03 -17.42
C GLY A 98 1.65 3.06 -16.95
N GLN A 99 2.18 3.26 -15.73
CA GLN A 99 3.11 2.29 -15.13
C GLN A 99 2.37 1.04 -14.66
N SER A 100 3.09 -0.08 -14.63
CA SER A 100 2.60 -1.34 -14.07
C SER A 100 2.48 -1.29 -12.54
N TYR A 101 1.73 -2.23 -11.94
CA TYR A 101 1.61 -2.34 -10.48
C TYR A 101 2.97 -2.51 -9.77
N PRO A 102 3.91 -3.34 -10.26
CA PRO A 102 5.25 -3.43 -9.66
C PRO A 102 6.06 -2.13 -9.75
N GLU A 103 5.95 -1.39 -10.85
CA GLU A 103 6.61 -0.08 -11.02
C GLU A 103 5.99 0.97 -10.09
N ALA A 104 4.66 1.01 -10.01
CA ALA A 104 3.93 1.88 -9.10
C ALA A 104 4.27 1.61 -7.63
N ALA A 105 4.38 0.34 -7.24
CA ALA A 105 4.81 -0.05 -5.89
C ALA A 105 6.25 0.38 -5.60
N ARG A 106 7.15 0.33 -6.60
CA ARG A 106 8.54 0.75 -6.44
C ARG A 106 8.63 2.24 -6.16
N LEU A 107 7.92 3.07 -6.94
CA LEU A 107 7.83 4.51 -6.69
C LEU A 107 7.19 4.80 -5.32
N ALA A 108 6.12 4.10 -4.99
CA ALA A 108 5.42 4.27 -3.74
C ALA A 108 6.27 3.91 -2.52
N ASN A 109 7.05 2.83 -2.59
CA ASN A 109 8.03 2.46 -1.57
C ASN A 109 9.10 3.54 -1.39
N GLN A 110 9.62 4.12 -2.48
CA GLN A 110 10.59 5.22 -2.42
C GLN A 110 9.99 6.49 -1.81
N ALA A 111 8.76 6.84 -2.20
CA ALA A 111 8.05 8.00 -1.66
C ALA A 111 7.77 7.83 -0.15
N ALA A 112 7.30 6.66 0.25
CA ALA A 112 7.08 6.31 1.65
C ALA A 112 8.39 6.36 2.45
N ALA A 113 9.47 5.79 1.93
CA ALA A 113 10.80 5.85 2.53
C ALA A 113 11.29 7.30 2.72
N LYS A 114 11.04 8.17 1.73
CA LYS A 114 11.39 9.59 1.82
C LYS A 114 10.55 10.31 2.87
N VAL A 115 9.24 10.12 2.91
CA VAL A 115 8.38 10.85 3.87
C VAL A 115 8.69 10.44 5.30
N VAL A 116 8.97 9.15 5.56
CA VAL A 116 9.30 8.72 6.92
C VAL A 116 10.68 9.17 7.39
N SER A 117 11.54 9.64 6.48
CA SER A 117 12.89 10.13 6.78
C SER A 117 12.95 11.58 7.25
N GLN A 118 11.79 12.20 7.49
CA GLN A 118 11.64 13.58 7.97
C GLN A 118 10.48 13.67 8.97
N PHE A 119 10.33 14.81 9.64
CA PHE A 119 9.15 15.10 10.46
C PHE A 119 7.98 15.59 9.60
N GLY A 120 6.79 15.06 9.87
CA GLY A 120 5.54 15.49 9.25
C GLY A 120 5.15 14.65 8.03
N PRO A 121 3.83 14.54 7.75
CA PRO A 121 3.27 13.51 6.87
C PRO A 121 3.32 13.83 5.37
N ARG A 122 3.97 14.92 4.95
CA ARG A 122 3.95 15.39 3.55
C ARG A 122 5.33 15.79 3.06
N LEU A 123 5.65 15.36 1.84
CA LEU A 123 6.80 15.85 1.10
C LEU A 123 6.52 17.25 0.55
N ARG A 124 7.57 18.05 0.40
CA ARG A 124 7.53 19.32 -0.34
C ARG A 124 7.56 19.07 -1.84
N ALA A 125 7.13 20.04 -2.63
CA ALA A 125 7.09 19.95 -4.09
C ALA A 125 8.46 19.57 -4.69
N GLU A 126 9.54 20.16 -4.19
CA GLU A 126 10.91 19.82 -4.64
C GLU A 126 11.25 18.34 -4.42
N GLN A 127 10.81 17.77 -3.28
CA GLN A 127 11.09 16.38 -2.92
C GLN A 127 10.29 15.39 -3.79
N HIS A 128 9.14 15.80 -4.31
CA HIS A 128 8.40 15.01 -5.29
C HIS A 128 9.14 14.95 -6.64
N ALA A 129 9.76 16.05 -7.07
CA ALA A 129 10.54 16.06 -8.31
C ALA A 129 11.75 15.13 -8.23
N GLU A 130 12.41 15.05 -7.08
CA GLU A 130 13.53 14.12 -6.84
C GLU A 130 13.14 12.64 -6.97
N LEU A 131 11.88 12.28 -6.69
CA LEU A 131 11.39 10.90 -6.79
C LEU A 131 11.10 10.45 -8.23
N LEU A 132 10.95 11.42 -9.15
CA LEU A 132 10.57 11.19 -10.54
C LEU A 132 11.74 11.37 -11.52
N ALA A 133 12.91 11.75 -11.02
CA ALA A 133 14.14 11.94 -11.77
C ALA A 133 14.93 10.62 -11.91
#